data_AF-A0A964AVB9-F1
#
_entry.id   AF-A0A964AVB9-F1
#
_cell.length_a   1.000
_cell.length_b   1.000
_cell.length_c   1.000
_cell.angle_alpha   90.00
_cell.angle_beta   90.00
_cell.angle_gamma   90.00
#
_symmetry.space_group_name_H-M   'P 1'
#
loop_
_entity.id
_entity.type
_entity.pdbx_description
1 polymer ?
#
loop_
_entity_poly.entity_id
_entity_poly.type
_entity_poly.pdbx_seq_one_letter_code
_entity_poly.pdbx_strand_id
1 'polypeptide(L)'
;MYKNASNIEYKKTGSPRPIMRIATGLNFSYGIVEATVGLMSGSSAAFANGWHNFLDSISHGAHTSTHKKELSDEYVHKKVMRRRRLAATAIAAGAIMTGANAAHSIANPEEAPLNVKALSAELGAVAINAGLIYSIKRRRDDTLAYKDAERHFFVDGSMATVTSFAIAVTPYFHYADGIGGMIATSASGWLAYKTYLDDGEHAHVSEPSDV
;
A
#
# COMPACT_ATOMS: atom_id res chain seq x y z
N MET A 1 -3.19 -17.81 -39.95
CA MET A 1 -2.62 -16.47 -40.21
C MET A 1 -2.91 -15.60 -38.99
N TYR A 2 -1.92 -15.39 -38.13
CA TYR A 2 -2.04 -14.51 -36.97
C TYR A 2 -2.04 -13.05 -37.45
N LYS A 3 -3.13 -12.32 -37.26
CA LYS A 3 -3.14 -10.87 -37.48
C LYS A 3 -2.29 -10.23 -36.40
N ASN A 4 -1.22 -9.56 -36.82
CA ASN A 4 -0.37 -8.71 -36.00
C ASN A 4 -1.22 -7.66 -35.28
N ALA A 5 -1.39 -7.80 -33.97
CA ALA A 5 -1.95 -6.78 -33.08
C ALA A 5 -0.92 -5.66 -32.77
N SER A 6 -0.12 -5.28 -33.75
CA SER A 6 0.84 -4.19 -33.65
C SER A 6 0.21 -2.94 -34.27
N ASN A 7 -0.60 -2.20 -33.51
CA ASN A 7 -0.83 -0.75 -33.69
C ASN A 7 -1.86 -0.19 -32.68
N ILE A 8 -1.85 -0.65 -31.42
CA ILE A 8 -2.29 0.24 -30.36
C ILE A 8 -1.10 1.16 -30.13
N GLU A 9 -1.22 2.39 -30.64
CA GLU A 9 -0.31 3.47 -30.37
C GLU A 9 -0.29 3.67 -28.84
N TYR A 10 0.65 3.00 -28.16
CA TYR A 10 0.97 3.28 -26.77
C TYR A 10 1.46 4.71 -26.76
N LYS A 11 0.52 5.68 -26.58
CA LYS A 11 0.84 7.01 -26.09
C LYS A 11 1.83 6.78 -24.98
N LYS A 12 2.99 7.41 -25.08
CA LYS A 12 4.17 7.27 -24.21
C LYS A 12 3.79 7.62 -22.76
N THR A 13 3.00 6.78 -22.11
CA THR A 13 2.61 6.93 -20.72
C THR A 13 3.82 6.49 -19.92
N GLY A 14 4.34 7.40 -19.09
CA GLY A 14 5.60 7.16 -18.40
C GLY A 14 5.46 5.94 -17.48
N SER A 15 6.42 5.01 -17.50
CA SER A 15 6.42 3.83 -16.63
C SER A 15 6.12 4.19 -15.16
N PRO A 16 5.32 3.41 -14.40
CA PRO A 16 5.02 3.65 -12.98
C PRO A 16 6.24 3.50 -12.06
N ARG A 17 7.32 2.88 -12.55
CA ARG A 17 8.50 2.49 -11.76
C ARG A 17 9.20 3.63 -11.01
N PRO A 18 9.37 4.85 -11.55
CA PRO A 18 9.97 5.94 -10.79
C PRO A 18 9.13 6.29 -9.55
N ILE A 19 7.80 6.31 -9.69
CA ILE A 19 6.88 6.59 -8.57
C ILE A 19 6.99 5.50 -7.51
N MET A 20 6.99 4.24 -7.94
CA MET A 20 7.10 3.12 -7.01
C MET A 20 8.47 3.05 -6.32
N ARG A 21 9.55 3.45 -7.00
CA ARG A 21 10.88 3.57 -6.37
C ARG A 21 10.93 4.68 -5.33
N ILE A 22 10.28 5.81 -5.61
CA ILE A 22 10.14 6.90 -4.64
C ILE A 22 9.38 6.38 -3.42
N ALA A 23 8.24 5.72 -3.63
CA ALA A 23 7.46 5.11 -2.54
C ALA A 23 8.27 4.09 -1.74
N THR A 24 8.99 3.17 -2.39
CA THR A 24 9.90 2.22 -1.73
C THR A 24 10.93 2.95 -0.88
N GLY A 25 11.57 4.00 -1.42
CA GLY A 25 12.58 4.76 -0.70
C GLY A 25 12.02 5.49 0.52
N LEU A 26 10.88 6.18 0.36
CA LEU A 26 10.19 6.88 1.45
C LEU A 26 9.81 5.91 2.57
N ASN A 27 9.13 4.82 2.23
CA ASN A 27 8.65 3.84 3.20
C ASN A 27 9.79 3.09 3.89
N PHE A 28 10.89 2.79 3.17
CA PHE A 28 12.08 2.19 3.77
C PHE A 28 12.75 3.12 4.78
N SER A 29 13.03 4.37 4.37
CA SER A 29 13.71 5.35 5.22
C SER A 29 12.88 5.72 6.43
N TYR A 30 11.59 6.01 6.23
CA TYR A 30 10.68 6.34 7.32
C TYR A 30 10.48 5.13 8.24
N GLY A 31 10.26 3.95 7.66
CA GLY A 31 10.02 2.73 8.42
C GLY A 31 11.17 2.33 9.35
N ILE A 32 12.42 2.38 8.86
CA ILE A 32 13.58 2.07 9.72
C ILE A 32 13.74 3.10 10.84
N VAL A 33 13.65 4.38 10.52
CA VAL A 33 13.84 5.45 11.52
C VAL A 33 12.77 5.36 12.60
N GLU A 34 11.49 5.26 12.20
CA GLU A 34 10.38 5.24 13.15
C GLU A 34 10.35 3.93 13.97
N ALA A 35 10.66 2.77 13.36
CA ALA A 35 10.76 1.52 14.11
C ALA A 35 11.89 1.57 15.14
N THR A 36 13.04 2.15 14.77
CA THR A 36 14.17 2.33 15.70
C THR A 36 13.80 3.27 16.84
N VAL A 37 13.15 4.40 16.53
CA VAL A 37 12.64 5.35 17.55
C VAL A 37 11.61 4.67 18.45
N GLY A 38 10.70 3.87 17.90
CA GLY A 38 9.72 3.10 18.66
C GLY A 38 10.38 2.13 19.64
N LEU A 39 11.36 1.35 19.19
CA LEU A 39 12.13 0.46 20.05
C LEU A 39 12.88 1.22 21.16
N MET A 40 13.56 2.32 20.81
CA MET A 40 14.35 3.09 21.78
C MET A 40 13.48 3.82 22.82
N SER A 41 12.28 4.22 22.44
CA SER A 41 11.34 4.94 23.31
C SER A 41 10.37 4.01 24.06
N GLY A 42 10.32 2.73 23.70
CA GLY A 42 9.29 1.79 24.20
C GLY A 42 7.89 2.04 23.63
N SER A 43 7.75 2.86 22.58
CA SER A 43 6.46 3.15 21.95
C SER A 43 6.05 2.04 20.99
N SER A 44 5.07 1.23 21.38
CA SER A 44 4.49 0.19 20.52
C SER A 44 3.88 0.77 19.24
N ALA A 45 3.24 1.94 19.33
CA ALA A 45 2.62 2.62 18.20
C ALA A 45 3.65 3.07 17.16
N ALA A 46 4.72 3.75 17.59
CA ALA A 46 5.80 4.15 16.68
C ALA A 46 6.52 2.93 16.09
N PHE A 47 6.71 1.86 16.87
CA PHE A 47 7.28 0.62 16.35
C PHE A 47 6.38 -0.03 15.28
N ALA A 48 5.07 -0.13 15.54
CA ALA A 48 4.11 -0.71 14.61
C ALA A 48 4.01 0.09 13.31
N ASN A 49 3.97 1.43 13.39
CA ASN A 49 3.99 2.31 12.23
C ASN A 49 5.29 2.18 11.43
N GLY A 50 6.44 2.18 12.11
CA GLY A 50 7.73 1.99 11.44
C GLY A 50 7.84 0.62 10.76
N TRP A 51 7.34 -0.42 11.41
CA TRP A 51 7.30 -1.78 10.86
C TRP A 51 6.37 -1.90 9.65
N HIS A 52 5.19 -1.28 9.71
CA HIS A 52 4.27 -1.20 8.58
C HIS A 52 4.94 -0.56 7.36
N ASN A 53 5.52 0.63 7.53
CA ASN A 53 6.23 1.34 6.46
C ASN A 53 7.42 0.54 5.93
N PHE A 54 8.17 -0.15 6.79
CA PHE A 54 9.24 -1.03 6.34
C PHE A 54 8.72 -2.16 5.45
N LEU A 55 7.60 -2.80 5.84
CA LEU A 55 7.00 -3.87 5.04
C LEU A 55 6.38 -3.36 3.73
N ASP A 56 5.84 -2.13 3.71
CA ASP A 56 5.41 -1.50 2.46
C ASP A 56 6.56 -1.28 1.49
N SER A 57 7.77 -0.99 2.00
CA SER A 57 8.95 -0.90 1.14
C SER A 57 9.25 -2.23 0.43
N ILE A 58 9.04 -3.36 1.11
CA ILE A 58 9.19 -4.71 0.54
C ILE A 58 8.09 -4.95 -0.50
N SER A 59 6.85 -4.59 -0.19
CA SER A 59 5.71 -4.69 -1.10
C SER A 59 5.94 -3.89 -2.39
N HIS A 60 6.20 -2.58 -2.27
CA HIS A 60 6.48 -1.70 -3.41
C HIS A 60 7.72 -2.15 -4.19
N GLY A 61 8.76 -2.63 -3.51
CA GLY A 61 9.95 -3.17 -4.14
C GLY A 61 9.64 -4.42 -4.98
N ALA A 62 8.79 -5.30 -4.45
CA ALA A 62 8.33 -6.48 -5.16
C ALA A 62 7.51 -6.09 -6.41
N HIS A 63 6.53 -5.19 -6.28
CA HIS A 63 5.73 -4.70 -7.42
C HIS A 63 6.62 -3.99 -8.48
N THR A 64 7.60 -3.19 -8.05
CA THR A 64 8.52 -2.49 -8.98
C THR A 64 9.34 -3.46 -9.82
N SER A 65 9.62 -4.63 -9.26
CA SER A 65 10.44 -5.67 -9.89
C SER A 65 9.67 -6.51 -10.92
N THR A 66 8.34 -6.54 -10.87
CA THR A 66 7.48 -7.32 -11.77
C THR A 66 7.03 -6.55 -13.01
N HIS A 67 6.97 -5.22 -12.94
CA HIS A 67 6.54 -4.36 -14.07
C HIS A 67 7.24 -4.67 -15.42
N LYS A 68 8.56 -4.93 -15.41
CA LYS A 68 9.32 -5.27 -16.64
C LYS A 68 9.09 -6.69 -17.17
N LYS A 69 8.54 -7.56 -16.34
CA LYS A 69 8.50 -9.01 -16.52
C LYS A 69 7.11 -9.48 -16.94
N GLU A 70 6.06 -8.75 -16.55
CA GLU A 70 4.67 -9.06 -16.89
C GLU A 70 4.37 -9.09 -18.40
N LEU A 71 5.22 -8.48 -19.23
CA LEU A 71 5.07 -8.43 -20.69
C LEU A 71 5.81 -9.57 -21.43
N SER A 72 6.14 -10.66 -20.76
CA SER A 72 6.89 -11.78 -21.35
C SER A 72 6.36 -13.14 -20.92
N ASP A 73 6.62 -14.14 -21.77
CA ASP A 73 6.25 -15.57 -21.77
C ASP A 73 5.87 -16.26 -20.43
N GLU A 74 5.19 -17.40 -20.49
CA GLU A 74 4.56 -18.11 -19.34
C GLU A 74 5.47 -18.32 -18.11
N TYR A 75 6.77 -18.58 -18.33
CA TYR A 75 7.76 -18.70 -17.25
C TYR A 75 7.85 -17.42 -16.39
N VAL A 76 7.68 -16.27 -17.03
CA VAL A 76 7.78 -14.97 -16.37
C VAL A 76 6.52 -14.65 -15.58
N HIS A 77 5.35 -15.11 -16.02
CA HIS A 77 4.11 -15.03 -15.24
C HIS A 77 4.24 -15.72 -13.87
N LYS A 78 4.79 -16.95 -13.80
CA LYS A 78 5.03 -17.64 -12.51
C LYS A 78 5.94 -16.84 -11.58
N LYS A 79 6.96 -16.17 -12.13
CA LYS A 79 7.89 -15.32 -11.36
C LYS A 79 7.23 -14.05 -10.85
N VAL A 80 6.32 -13.46 -11.63
CA VAL A 80 5.48 -12.32 -11.24
C VAL A 80 4.58 -12.72 -10.09
N MET A 81 3.84 -13.83 -10.21
CA MET A 81 2.94 -14.31 -9.17
C MET A 81 3.66 -14.58 -7.85
N ARG A 82 4.86 -15.18 -7.89
CA ARG A 82 5.67 -15.36 -6.67
C ARG A 82 6.03 -14.03 -5.99
N ARG A 83 6.32 -12.98 -6.76
CA ARG A 83 6.65 -11.66 -6.21
C ARG A 83 5.42 -10.93 -5.68
N ARG A 84 4.26 -11.08 -6.33
CA ARG A 84 2.98 -10.56 -5.82
C ARG A 84 2.58 -11.24 -4.52
N ARG A 85 2.75 -12.55 -4.42
CA ARG A 85 2.56 -13.28 -3.15
C ARG A 85 3.49 -12.78 -2.05
N LEU A 86 4.76 -12.48 -2.36
CA LEU A 86 5.67 -11.84 -1.40
C LEU A 86 5.18 -10.46 -0.95
N ALA A 87 4.68 -9.64 -1.89
CA ALA A 87 4.11 -8.34 -1.58
C ALA A 87 2.88 -8.48 -0.66
N ALA A 88 1.95 -9.36 -1.02
CA ALA A 88 0.78 -9.67 -0.20
C ALA A 88 1.14 -10.15 1.21
N THR A 89 2.16 -11.01 1.35
CA THR A 89 2.65 -11.45 2.67
C THR A 89 3.22 -10.28 3.47
N ALA A 90 3.97 -9.37 2.85
CA ALA A 90 4.48 -8.18 3.52
C ALA A 90 3.34 -7.27 4.01
N ILE A 91 2.36 -6.98 3.15
CA ILE A 91 1.17 -6.19 3.51
C ILE A 91 0.41 -6.86 4.67
N ALA A 92 0.19 -8.18 4.60
CA ALA A 92 -0.50 -8.92 5.66
C ALA A 92 0.25 -8.86 7.00
N ALA A 93 1.57 -9.00 6.99
CA ALA A 93 2.39 -8.90 8.20
C ALA A 93 2.33 -7.48 8.81
N GLY A 94 2.30 -6.44 7.97
CA GLY A 94 2.11 -5.05 8.41
C GLY A 94 0.74 -4.87 9.05
N ALA A 95 -0.31 -5.36 8.39
CA ALA A 95 -1.69 -5.31 8.87
C ALA A 95 -1.87 -5.98 10.24
N ILE A 96 -1.25 -7.15 10.46
CA ILE A 96 -1.31 -7.87 11.74
C ILE A 96 -0.68 -7.04 12.86
N MET A 97 0.48 -6.43 12.61
CA MET A 97 1.15 -5.59 13.61
C MET A 97 0.35 -4.33 13.94
N THR A 98 -0.18 -3.64 12.92
CA THR A 98 -1.10 -2.51 13.09
C THR A 98 -2.34 -2.95 13.89
N GLY A 99 -2.88 -4.14 13.61
CA GLY A 99 -4.07 -4.65 14.27
C GLY A 99 -3.83 -5.04 15.72
N ALA A 100 -2.66 -5.61 16.02
CA ALA A 100 -2.24 -5.91 17.38
C ALA A 100 -2.10 -4.62 18.20
N ASN A 101 -1.49 -3.57 17.64
CA ASN A 101 -1.39 -2.27 18.30
C ASN A 101 -2.78 -1.63 18.49
N ALA A 102 -3.64 -1.69 17.48
CA ALA A 102 -5.00 -1.17 17.55
C ALA A 102 -5.83 -1.87 18.64
N ALA A 103 -5.77 -3.20 18.69
CA ALA A 103 -6.43 -4.00 19.73
C ALA A 103 -5.89 -3.67 21.13
N HIS A 104 -4.57 -3.44 21.25
CA HIS A 104 -3.96 -3.00 22.50
C HIS A 104 -4.48 -1.62 22.93
N SER A 105 -4.58 -0.65 22.01
CA SER A 105 -5.15 0.68 22.29
C SER A 105 -6.63 0.62 22.67
N ILE A 106 -7.42 -0.29 22.09
CA ILE A 106 -8.83 -0.49 22.49
C ILE A 106 -8.91 -1.08 23.90
N ALA A 107 -8.03 -2.04 24.22
CA ALA A 107 -8.01 -2.69 25.53
C ALA A 107 -7.48 -1.77 26.64
N ASN A 108 -6.62 -0.82 26.29
CA ASN A 108 -5.99 0.13 27.21
C ASN A 108 -6.20 1.56 26.71
N PRO A 109 -7.44 2.07 26.73
CA PRO A 109 -7.72 3.43 26.26
C PRO A 109 -7.07 4.43 27.22
N GLU A 110 -6.17 5.26 26.70
CA GLU A 110 -5.52 6.32 27.47
C GLU A 110 -6.22 7.66 27.22
N GLU A 111 -6.44 8.42 28.30
CA GLU A 111 -6.81 9.84 28.18
C GLU A 111 -5.56 10.62 27.79
N ALA A 112 -5.39 10.87 26.49
CA ALA A 112 -4.24 11.59 25.98
C ALA A 112 -4.67 12.95 25.38
N PRO A 113 -3.91 14.03 25.63
CA PRO A 113 -4.09 15.27 24.88
C PRO A 113 -3.84 15.02 23.39
N LEU A 114 -4.33 15.92 22.54
CA LEU A 114 -4.12 15.82 21.09
C LEU A 114 -2.63 15.65 20.76
N ASN A 115 -2.29 14.53 20.14
CA ASN A 115 -0.93 14.28 19.66
C ASN A 115 -0.70 15.01 18.33
N VAL A 116 -0.38 16.31 18.41
CA VAL A 116 -0.16 17.18 17.25
C VAL A 116 0.93 16.64 16.31
N LYS A 117 1.97 16.00 16.87
CA LYS A 117 3.05 15.42 16.07
C LYS A 117 2.53 14.26 15.22
N ALA A 118 1.82 13.30 15.85
CA ALA A 118 1.22 12.18 15.14
C ALA A 118 0.20 12.66 14.09
N LEU A 119 -0.67 13.62 14.45
CA LEU A 119 -1.63 14.19 13.51
C LEU A 119 -0.93 14.84 12.29
N SER A 120 0.14 15.61 12.52
CA SER A 120 0.89 16.24 11.43
C SER A 120 1.57 15.23 10.51
N ALA A 121 2.06 14.11 11.08
CA ALA A 121 2.67 13.03 10.31
C ALA A 121 1.63 12.32 9.43
N GLU A 122 0.45 11.99 9.98
CA GLU A 122 -0.64 11.36 9.23
C GLU A 122 -1.17 12.27 8.12
N LEU A 123 -1.35 13.57 8.39
CA LEU A 123 -1.74 14.54 7.35
C LEU A 123 -0.67 14.66 6.25
N GLY A 124 0.60 14.59 6.61
CA GLY A 124 1.71 14.48 5.65
C GLY A 124 1.61 13.21 4.81
N ALA A 125 1.32 12.06 5.42
CA ALA A 125 1.12 10.80 4.73
C ALA A 125 -0.08 10.84 3.77
N VAL A 126 -1.19 11.49 4.15
CA VAL A 126 -2.35 11.74 3.27
C VAL A 126 -1.90 12.52 2.03
N ALA A 127 -1.15 13.62 2.21
CA ALA A 127 -0.69 14.46 1.11
C ALA A 127 0.28 13.71 0.17
N ILE A 128 1.21 12.94 0.73
CA ILE A 128 2.15 12.11 -0.05
C ILE A 128 1.39 11.06 -0.86
N ASN A 129 0.48 10.30 -0.23
CA ASN A 129 -0.31 9.29 -0.92
C ASN A 129 -1.20 9.88 -2.01
N ALA A 130 -1.84 11.02 -1.77
CA ALA A 130 -2.60 11.73 -2.81
C ALA A 130 -1.71 12.09 -4.01
N GLY A 131 -0.49 12.56 -3.77
CA GLY A 131 0.50 12.84 -4.82
C GLY A 131 0.94 11.59 -5.59
N LEU A 132 1.14 10.46 -4.90
CA LEU A 132 1.51 9.17 -5.50
C LEU A 132 0.36 8.61 -6.35
N ILE A 133 -0.88 8.61 -5.82
CA ILE A 133 -2.09 8.22 -6.56
C ILE A 133 -2.28 9.08 -7.80
N TYR A 134 -2.15 10.40 -7.66
CA TYR A 134 -2.26 11.31 -8.79
C TYR A 134 -1.21 11.02 -9.88
N SER A 135 0.02 10.76 -9.45
CA SER A 135 1.14 10.45 -10.32
C SER A 135 0.99 9.11 -11.02
N ILE A 136 0.42 8.10 -10.36
CA ILE A 136 0.18 6.78 -10.94
C ILE A 136 -1.01 6.82 -11.91
N LYS A 137 -2.13 7.45 -11.55
CA LYS A 137 -3.33 7.58 -12.41
C LYS A 137 -3.05 8.27 -13.75
N ARG A 138 -2.10 9.19 -13.78
CA ARG A 138 -1.64 9.85 -15.02
C ARG A 138 -0.91 8.91 -15.99
N ARG A 139 -0.45 7.75 -15.54
CA ARG A 139 0.47 6.86 -16.28
C ARG A 139 -0.22 5.68 -16.98
N ARG A 140 -1.56 5.60 -17.01
CA ARG A 140 -2.41 4.60 -17.72
C ARG A 140 -1.61 3.38 -18.22
N ASP A 141 -1.53 2.36 -17.38
CA ASP A 141 -0.77 1.13 -17.58
C ASP A 141 -1.62 -0.05 -17.09
N ASP A 142 -1.74 -1.11 -17.89
CA ASP A 142 -2.65 -2.24 -17.61
C ASP A 142 -1.96 -3.41 -16.90
N THR A 143 -0.67 -3.26 -16.54
CA THR A 143 0.08 -4.27 -15.79
C THR A 143 -0.54 -4.55 -14.40
N LEU A 144 -0.40 -5.79 -13.93
CA LEU A 144 -0.82 -6.18 -12.58
C LEU A 144 -0.03 -5.40 -11.54
N ALA A 145 1.26 -5.15 -11.78
CA ALA A 145 2.09 -4.30 -10.94
C ALA A 145 1.52 -2.88 -10.78
N TYR A 146 0.99 -2.29 -11.86
CA TYR A 146 0.35 -0.98 -11.81
C TYR A 146 -0.94 -1.01 -10.98
N LYS A 147 -1.82 -1.98 -11.24
CA LYS A 147 -3.10 -2.12 -10.53
C LYS A 147 -2.89 -2.36 -9.03
N ASP A 148 -1.93 -3.20 -8.67
CA ASP A 148 -1.59 -3.45 -7.28
C ASP A 148 -1.04 -2.17 -6.62
N ALA A 149 -0.13 -1.45 -7.29
CA ALA A 149 0.43 -0.20 -6.76
C ALA A 149 -0.64 0.90 -6.60
N GLU A 150 -1.56 1.03 -7.55
CA GLU A 150 -2.67 1.97 -7.46
C GLU A 150 -3.59 1.65 -6.27
N ARG A 151 -3.95 0.36 -6.09
CA ARG A 151 -4.74 -0.10 -4.95
C ARG A 151 -4.01 0.13 -3.63
N HIS A 152 -2.70 -0.15 -3.60
CA HIS A 152 -1.87 0.05 -2.42
C HIS A 152 -1.88 1.52 -2.00
N PHE A 153 -1.50 2.45 -2.88
CA PHE A 153 -1.53 3.88 -2.56
C PHE A 153 -2.91 4.39 -2.18
N PHE A 154 -3.97 3.88 -2.82
CA PHE A 154 -5.34 4.23 -2.48
C PHE A 154 -5.70 3.80 -1.05
N VAL A 155 -5.35 2.57 -0.67
CA VAL A 155 -5.57 2.04 0.67
C VAL A 155 -4.75 2.84 1.68
N ASP A 156 -3.46 3.06 1.45
CA ASP A 156 -2.60 3.85 2.36
C ASP A 156 -3.12 5.28 2.57
N GLY A 157 -3.51 5.96 1.49
CA GLY A 157 -4.08 7.31 1.60
C GLY A 157 -5.42 7.32 2.36
N SER A 158 -6.26 6.31 2.15
CA SER A 158 -7.52 6.17 2.87
C SER A 158 -7.30 5.87 4.35
N MET A 159 -6.36 4.99 4.67
CA MET A 159 -5.97 4.64 6.04
C MET A 159 -5.40 5.86 6.76
N ALA A 160 -4.46 6.59 6.15
CA ALA A 160 -3.90 7.82 6.69
C ALA A 160 -4.98 8.89 6.98
N THR A 161 -6.04 8.93 6.17
CA THR A 161 -7.19 9.81 6.40
C THR A 161 -8.01 9.37 7.61
N VAL A 162 -8.24 8.06 7.76
CA VAL A 162 -8.97 7.49 8.90
C VAL A 162 -8.18 7.67 10.20
N THR A 163 -6.87 7.39 10.20
CA THR A 163 -5.99 7.53 11.37
C THR A 163 -5.81 8.99 11.76
N SER A 164 -5.62 9.92 10.81
CA SER A 164 -5.58 11.36 11.13
C SER A 164 -6.89 11.84 11.77
N PHE A 165 -8.04 11.43 11.24
CA PHE A 165 -9.33 11.73 11.85
C PHE A 165 -9.45 11.12 13.25
N ALA A 166 -9.03 9.86 13.42
CA ALA A 166 -9.04 9.19 14.71
C ALA A 166 -8.21 9.96 15.75
N ILE A 167 -6.96 10.32 15.42
CA ILE A 167 -6.08 11.12 16.30
C ILE A 167 -6.72 12.45 16.68
N ALA A 168 -7.36 13.14 15.73
CA ALA A 168 -8.02 14.42 15.97
C ALA A 168 -9.21 14.28 16.93
N VAL A 169 -9.88 13.13 16.93
CA VAL A 169 -11.05 12.84 17.76
C VAL A 169 -10.68 12.19 19.10
N THR A 170 -9.49 11.59 19.24
CA THR A 170 -9.01 10.93 20.47
C THR A 170 -9.25 11.74 21.75
N PRO A 171 -9.00 13.07 21.81
CA PRO A 171 -9.25 13.87 23.02
C PRO A 171 -10.72 13.90 23.48
N TYR A 172 -11.66 13.52 22.61
CA TYR A 172 -13.10 13.49 22.88
C TYR A 172 -13.66 12.07 22.94
N PHE A 173 -12.96 11.10 22.36
CA PHE A 173 -13.36 9.71 22.32
C PHE A 173 -12.13 8.79 22.34
N HIS A 174 -11.79 8.28 23.52
CA HIS A 174 -10.51 7.59 23.77
C HIS A 174 -10.32 6.28 23.00
N TYR A 175 -11.39 5.73 22.41
CA TYR A 175 -11.32 4.55 21.54
C TYR A 175 -11.05 4.88 20.07
N ALA A 176 -11.05 6.16 19.69
CA ALA A 176 -10.96 6.60 18.29
C ALA A 176 -9.71 6.02 17.60
N ASP A 177 -8.53 6.15 18.21
CA ASP A 177 -7.27 5.67 17.67
C ASP A 177 -7.29 4.14 17.43
N GLY A 178 -7.72 3.39 18.43
CA GLY A 178 -7.87 1.93 18.33
C GLY A 178 -8.87 1.49 17.25
N ILE A 179 -10.03 2.14 17.15
CA ILE A 179 -11.01 1.87 16.09
C ILE A 179 -10.46 2.22 14.71
N GLY A 180 -9.80 3.37 14.57
CA GLY A 180 -9.13 3.79 13.34
C GLY A 180 -8.08 2.78 12.89
N GLY A 181 -7.27 2.28 13.83
CA GLY A 181 -6.29 1.22 13.58
C GLY A 181 -6.93 -0.10 13.12
N MET A 182 -8.06 -0.50 13.70
CA MET A 182 -8.78 -1.72 13.26
C MET A 182 -9.36 -1.58 11.83
N ILE A 183 -9.84 -0.38 11.48
CA ILE A 183 -10.29 -0.07 10.11
C ILE A 183 -9.10 -0.15 9.15
N ALA A 184 -7.96 0.44 9.51
CA ALA A 184 -6.74 0.37 8.71
C ALA A 184 -6.28 -1.08 8.51
N THR A 185 -6.20 -1.87 9.57
CA THR A 185 -5.88 -3.31 9.50
C THR A 185 -6.79 -4.07 8.55
N SER A 186 -8.10 -3.82 8.61
CA SER A 186 -9.07 -4.48 7.74
C SER A 186 -8.85 -4.11 6.27
N ALA A 187 -8.58 -2.83 5.99
CA ALA A 187 -8.28 -2.34 4.64
C ALA A 187 -6.96 -2.91 4.09
N SER A 188 -5.89 -2.94 4.88
CA SER A 188 -4.63 -3.59 4.52
C SER A 188 -4.80 -5.10 4.31
N GLY A 189 -5.59 -5.76 5.15
CA GLY A 189 -5.89 -7.19 5.01
C GLY A 189 -6.63 -7.49 3.71
N TRP A 190 -7.61 -6.66 3.35
CA TRP A 190 -8.29 -6.75 2.05
C TRP A 190 -7.33 -6.52 0.88
N LEU A 191 -6.43 -5.54 0.98
CA LEU A 191 -5.40 -5.29 -0.03
C LEU A 191 -4.47 -6.50 -0.19
N ALA A 192 -3.97 -7.05 0.91
CA ALA A 192 -3.12 -8.25 0.89
C ALA A 192 -3.83 -9.42 0.21
N TYR A 193 -5.10 -9.66 0.56
CA TYR A 193 -5.93 -10.69 -0.05
C TYR A 193 -6.12 -10.47 -1.55
N LYS A 194 -6.43 -9.23 -1.98
CA LYS A 194 -6.56 -8.88 -3.40
C LYS A 194 -5.25 -9.06 -4.16
N THR A 195 -4.13 -8.61 -3.61
CA THR A 195 -2.80 -8.79 -4.22
C THR A 195 -2.41 -10.28 -4.30
N TYR A 196 -2.88 -11.10 -3.38
CA TYR A 196 -2.61 -12.54 -3.36
C TYR A 196 -3.41 -13.32 -4.41
N LEU A 197 -4.69 -12.98 -4.61
CA LEU A 197 -5.63 -13.75 -5.43
C LEU A 197 -5.92 -13.19 -6.83
N ASP A 198 -5.64 -11.93 -7.10
CA ASP A 198 -6.00 -11.33 -8.39
C ASP A 198 -5.03 -11.82 -9.48
N ASP A 199 -5.18 -13.06 -9.93
CA ASP A 199 -4.26 -13.78 -10.81
C ASP A 199 -4.29 -13.26 -12.28
N GLY A 200 -5.14 -12.27 -12.56
CA GLY A 200 -5.34 -11.75 -13.91
C GLY A 200 -6.26 -12.62 -14.77
N GLU A 201 -7.07 -13.52 -14.19
CA GLU A 201 -8.03 -14.36 -14.94
C GLU A 201 -9.09 -13.55 -15.72
N HIS A 202 -9.22 -12.24 -15.49
CA HIS A 202 -10.04 -11.35 -16.33
C HIS A 202 -9.27 -10.65 -17.48
N ALA A 203 -7.98 -10.96 -17.68
CA ALA A 203 -7.23 -10.54 -18.87
C ALA A 203 -7.32 -11.56 -20.02
N HIS A 204 -8.13 -12.61 -19.86
CA HIS A 204 -8.51 -13.48 -20.96
C HIS A 204 -9.84 -13.02 -21.57
N VAL A 205 -9.70 -12.47 -22.79
CA VAL A 205 -10.72 -12.41 -23.84
C VAL A 205 -11.89 -11.44 -23.60
N SER A 206 -11.66 -10.14 -23.83
CA SER A 206 -12.66 -9.39 -24.58
C SER A 206 -12.37 -9.64 -26.06
N GLU A 207 -13.07 -10.61 -26.65
CA GLU A 207 -13.19 -10.66 -28.11
C GLU A 207 -13.67 -9.28 -28.59
N PRO A 208 -13.11 -8.74 -29.69
CA PRO A 208 -13.74 -7.60 -30.33
C PRO A 208 -15.14 -8.03 -30.76
N SER A 209 -16.17 -7.37 -30.21
CA SER A 209 -17.52 -7.50 -30.74
C SER A 209 -17.51 -6.89 -32.14
N ASP A 210 -17.51 -7.74 -33.16
CA ASP A 210 -17.75 -7.31 -34.54
C ASP A 210 -19.18 -6.74 -34.61
N VAL A 211 -19.29 -5.40 -34.61
CA VAL A 211 -20.41 -4.62 -35.15
C VAL A 211 -19.84 -3.43 -35.91
#